data_AF-A0A9E8N8J8-F1
#
_entry.id   AF-A0A9E8N8J8-F1
#
_cell.length_a   1.000
_cell.length_b   1.000
_cell.length_c   1.000
_cell.angle_alpha   90.00
_cell.angle_beta   90.00
_cell.angle_gamma   90.00
#
_symmetry.space_group_name_H-M   'P 1'
#
loop_
_entity.id
_entity.type
_entity.pdbx_description
1 polymer ?
#
loop_
_entity_poly.entity_id
_entity_poly.type
_entity_poly.pdbx_seq_one_letter_code
_entity_poly.pdbx_strand_id
1 'polypeptide(L)'
;MADAVVHVSTNMQLAAEYYQRCGLDVMGPARITTGSIINFSSLEELIDHMISRNELYQIIVSHGSSTHGLLTPFVRGGSHNATGGMMQDLAKLAHDSVFFLLGRAHLPNDNALVKDAALKMGVRAEVVVRIAEKLVSLRKKKMIVLIRGCNIGANETMLKAYKLAFGSMMISAPKCRMFFLRIRPHLPARGQTMSGLSSGRATTANTRRKFFQQPTLGNVTSPIIIDVRDIDGHTRVDNESFMSDTGATNAWAKEFNKEWNGGLPNSFILPVMWDNDESSYHCPNEMGYRMKLTFV
;
A
#
# COMPACT_ATOMS: atom_id res chain seq x y z
N MET A 1 -17.36 -10.94 10.91
CA MET A 1 -16.44 -9.79 11.06
C MET A 1 -16.53 -9.03 9.74
N ALA A 2 -16.68 -7.70 9.74
CA ALA A 2 -16.81 -6.96 8.47
C ALA A 2 -15.44 -6.90 7.77
N ASP A 3 -15.41 -7.21 6.48
CA ASP A 3 -14.19 -7.20 5.68
C ASP A 3 -13.62 -5.77 5.56
N ALA A 4 -12.31 -5.65 5.43
CA ALA A 4 -11.66 -4.37 5.20
C ALA A 4 -12.04 -3.78 3.84
N VAL A 5 -12.25 -2.47 3.78
CA VAL A 5 -12.44 -1.76 2.50
C VAL A 5 -11.08 -1.35 1.96
N VAL A 6 -10.85 -1.60 0.67
CA VAL A 6 -9.59 -1.27 -0.02
C VAL A 6 -9.79 -0.05 -0.91
N HIS A 7 -9.15 1.05 -0.55
CA HIS A 7 -9.09 2.27 -1.36
C HIS A 7 -7.85 2.22 -2.23
N VAL A 8 -7.99 2.27 -3.54
CA VAL A 8 -6.87 2.15 -4.47
C VAL A 8 -6.73 3.42 -5.30
N SER A 9 -5.54 4.03 -5.30
CA SER A 9 -5.25 5.16 -6.17
C SER A 9 -5.34 4.72 -7.63
N THR A 10 -5.89 5.56 -8.51
CA THR A 10 -6.12 5.27 -9.95
C THR A 10 -4.89 4.77 -10.71
N ASN A 11 -3.67 5.06 -10.24
CA ASN A 11 -2.40 4.62 -10.83
C ASN A 11 -1.86 3.28 -10.27
N MET A 12 -2.61 2.60 -9.41
CA MET A 12 -2.19 1.35 -8.75
C MET A 12 -2.93 0.12 -9.32
N GLN A 13 -3.00 -0.02 -10.65
CA GLN A 13 -3.87 -1.04 -11.28
C GLN A 13 -3.49 -2.47 -10.89
N LEU A 14 -2.20 -2.76 -10.75
CA LEU A 14 -1.73 -4.09 -10.38
C LEU A 14 -2.11 -4.43 -8.92
N ALA A 15 -2.15 -3.44 -8.04
CA ALA A 15 -2.62 -3.65 -6.68
C ALA A 15 -4.15 -3.83 -6.62
N ALA A 16 -4.91 -3.08 -7.43
CA ALA A 16 -6.35 -3.30 -7.56
C ALA A 16 -6.64 -4.74 -8.01
N GLU A 17 -5.93 -5.24 -9.03
CA GLU A 17 -6.07 -6.63 -9.50
C GLU A 17 -5.64 -7.65 -8.43
N TYR A 18 -4.62 -7.35 -7.62
CA TYR A 18 -4.25 -8.20 -6.48
C TYR A 18 -5.43 -8.35 -5.51
N TYR A 19 -6.05 -7.25 -5.07
CA TYR A 19 -7.17 -7.31 -4.10
C TYR A 19 -8.46 -7.89 -4.72
N GLN A 20 -8.63 -7.87 -6.04
CA GLN A 20 -9.71 -8.60 -6.72
C GLN A 20 -9.54 -10.12 -6.64
N ARG A 21 -8.30 -10.59 -6.47
CA ARG A 21 -7.94 -12.01 -6.52
C ARG A 21 -7.58 -12.62 -5.18
N CYS A 22 -7.06 -11.81 -4.27
CA CYS A 22 -6.67 -12.17 -2.92
C CYS A 22 -7.57 -11.45 -1.92
N GLY A 23 -8.43 -12.21 -1.23
CA GLY A 23 -9.31 -11.70 -0.18
C GLY A 23 -8.61 -11.42 1.15
N LEU A 24 -7.27 -11.32 1.19
CA LEU A 24 -6.49 -11.16 2.42
C LEU A 24 -5.41 -10.08 2.34
N ASP A 25 -5.25 -9.33 3.42
CA ASP A 25 -4.10 -8.45 3.67
C ASP A 25 -3.37 -8.84 4.95
N VAL A 26 -2.06 -8.54 5.01
CA VAL A 26 -1.23 -8.81 6.19
C VAL A 26 -1.32 -7.64 7.16
N MET A 27 -1.69 -7.91 8.42
CA MET A 27 -1.72 -6.92 9.50
C MET A 27 -0.90 -7.44 10.69
N GLY A 28 0.39 -7.09 10.72
CA GLY A 28 1.31 -7.58 11.75
C GLY A 28 1.37 -9.13 11.75
N PRO A 29 1.20 -9.80 12.91
CA PRO A 29 1.17 -11.27 12.96
C PRO A 29 -0.11 -11.87 12.36
N ALA A 30 -1.18 -11.07 12.25
CA ALA A 30 -2.49 -11.51 11.78
C ALA A 30 -2.70 -11.24 10.28
N ARG A 31 -3.83 -11.71 9.77
CA ARG A 31 -4.37 -11.38 8.46
C ARG A 31 -5.80 -10.87 8.61
N ILE A 32 -6.20 -9.98 7.73
CA ILE A 32 -7.57 -9.47 7.67
C ILE A 32 -8.17 -9.80 6.32
N THR A 33 -9.46 -10.09 6.31
CA THR A 33 -10.22 -10.26 5.07
C THR A 33 -10.43 -8.91 4.40
N THR A 34 -10.36 -8.88 3.08
CA THR A 34 -10.59 -7.69 2.26
C THR A 34 -11.85 -7.87 1.44
N GLY A 35 -12.68 -6.83 1.38
CA GLY A 35 -13.97 -6.84 0.70
C GLY A 35 -13.98 -5.88 -0.48
N SER A 36 -14.77 -4.82 -0.38
CA SER A 36 -14.96 -3.86 -1.47
C SER A 36 -13.67 -3.13 -1.84
N ILE A 37 -13.47 -2.94 -3.15
CA ILE A 37 -12.37 -2.16 -3.72
C ILE A 37 -12.96 -0.87 -4.31
N ILE A 38 -12.45 0.28 -3.89
CA ILE A 38 -12.93 1.59 -4.28
C ILE A 38 -11.76 2.40 -4.82
N ASN A 39 -11.89 2.95 -6.01
CA ASN A 39 -10.85 3.80 -6.58
C ASN A 39 -10.95 5.23 -6.04
N PHE A 40 -9.82 5.90 -5.86
CA PHE A 40 -9.78 7.33 -5.57
C PHE A 40 -8.71 8.03 -6.42
N SER A 41 -8.92 9.33 -6.66
CA SER A 41 -8.07 10.20 -7.47
C SER A 41 -7.54 11.42 -6.71
N SER A 42 -8.03 11.66 -5.49
CA SER A 42 -7.54 12.72 -4.61
C SER A 42 -7.71 12.37 -3.13
N LEU A 43 -7.00 13.10 -2.26
CA LEU A 43 -7.13 12.97 -0.80
C LEU A 43 -8.55 13.29 -0.32
N GLU A 44 -9.18 14.34 -0.87
CA GLU A 44 -10.55 14.70 -0.52
C GLU A 44 -11.53 13.56 -0.83
N GLU A 45 -11.42 12.95 -2.02
CA GLU A 45 -12.25 11.81 -2.43
C GLU A 45 -12.02 10.58 -1.54
N LEU A 46 -10.76 10.30 -1.18
CA LEU A 46 -10.42 9.25 -0.23
C LEU A 46 -11.10 9.47 1.13
N ILE A 47 -11.06 10.70 1.65
CA ILE A 47 -11.71 11.07 2.91
C ILE A 47 -13.23 10.86 2.80
N ASP A 48 -13.85 11.30 1.71
CA ASP A 48 -15.29 11.12 1.48
C ASP A 48 -15.68 9.64 1.48
N HIS A 49 -14.91 8.79 0.79
CA HIS A 49 -15.11 7.35 0.82
C HIS A 49 -15.01 6.81 2.24
N MET A 50 -13.94 7.14 2.97
CA MET A 50 -13.76 6.66 4.34
C MET A 50 -14.86 7.13 5.31
N ILE A 51 -15.43 8.33 5.12
CA ILE A 51 -16.58 8.83 5.92
C ILE A 51 -17.85 8.04 5.62
N SER A 52 -18.10 7.71 4.35
CA SER A 52 -19.30 6.98 3.90
C SER A 52 -19.34 5.52 4.37
N ARG A 53 -18.23 5.01 4.90
CA ARG A 53 -18.03 3.62 5.31
C ARG A 53 -18.10 3.46 6.83
N ASN A 54 -18.39 2.23 7.26
CA ASN A 54 -18.51 1.86 8.68
C ASN A 54 -17.55 0.73 9.07
N GLU A 55 -16.82 0.17 8.10
CA GLU A 55 -15.83 -0.87 8.34
C GLU A 55 -14.68 -0.35 9.20
N LEU A 56 -14.30 -1.16 10.19
CA LEU A 56 -13.24 -0.81 11.12
C LEU A 56 -11.88 -0.67 10.42
N TYR A 57 -11.62 -1.53 9.43
CA TYR A 57 -10.36 -1.61 8.71
C TYR A 57 -10.48 -0.93 7.35
N GLN A 58 -9.58 0.02 7.09
CA GLN A 58 -9.47 0.73 5.83
C GLN A 58 -8.06 0.55 5.28
N ILE A 59 -7.94 -0.05 4.10
CA ILE A 59 -6.65 -0.22 3.41
C ILE A 59 -6.53 0.90 2.38
N ILE A 60 -5.43 1.65 2.39
CA ILE A 60 -5.16 2.70 1.41
C ILE A 60 -3.97 2.26 0.57
N VAL A 61 -4.17 2.08 -0.73
CA VAL A 61 -3.16 1.61 -1.65
C VAL A 61 -2.78 2.75 -2.59
N SER A 62 -1.59 3.31 -2.42
CA SER A 62 -1.12 4.47 -3.20
C SER A 62 0.39 4.49 -3.26
N HIS A 63 0.94 5.10 -4.32
CA HIS A 63 2.32 5.55 -4.26
C HIS A 63 2.52 6.55 -3.12
N GLY A 64 3.73 6.55 -2.59
CA GLY A 64 4.13 7.49 -1.57
C GLY A 64 5.63 7.48 -1.31
N SER A 65 6.08 8.27 -0.35
CA SER A 65 7.43 8.19 0.18
C SER A 65 7.49 8.64 1.64
N SER A 66 8.60 8.37 2.30
CA SER A 66 8.92 8.90 3.63
C SER A 66 9.10 10.43 3.69
N THR A 67 9.17 11.09 2.53
CA THR A 67 9.31 12.56 2.41
C THR A 67 8.03 13.27 1.98
N HIS A 68 7.23 12.63 1.13
CA HIS A 68 6.07 13.26 0.48
C HIS A 68 4.73 12.70 0.95
N GLY A 69 4.72 11.63 1.76
CA GLY A 69 3.50 10.94 2.18
C GLY A 69 2.82 10.26 1.00
N LEU A 70 1.49 10.23 0.99
CA LEU A 70 0.71 9.76 -0.16
C LEU A 70 0.91 10.72 -1.33
N LEU A 71 1.27 10.16 -2.48
CA LEU A 71 1.42 10.87 -3.75
C LEU A 71 0.08 10.88 -4.50
N THR A 72 -0.83 11.73 -4.05
CA THR A 72 -2.16 11.96 -4.64
C THR A 72 -2.53 13.44 -4.52
N PRO A 73 -3.20 14.04 -5.52
CA PRO A 73 -3.71 15.40 -5.42
C PRO A 73 -4.56 15.64 -4.16
N PHE A 74 -4.51 16.85 -3.58
CA PHE A 74 -5.40 17.18 -2.45
C PHE A 74 -6.88 17.15 -2.85
N VAL A 75 -7.17 17.65 -4.07
CA VAL A 75 -8.49 17.66 -4.70
C VAL A 75 -8.39 17.17 -6.13
N ARG A 76 -9.52 16.72 -6.70
CA ARG A 76 -9.57 16.25 -8.08
C ARG A 76 -9.08 17.34 -9.05
N GLY A 77 -8.12 16.98 -9.92
CA GLY A 77 -7.52 17.90 -10.89
C GLY A 77 -6.50 18.89 -10.31
N GLY A 78 -6.18 18.81 -9.01
CA GLY A 78 -5.16 19.64 -8.39
C GLY A 78 -3.73 19.30 -8.85
N SER A 79 -2.86 20.31 -8.92
CA SER A 79 -1.46 20.16 -9.34
C SER A 79 -0.51 19.70 -8.23
N HIS A 80 -0.85 19.97 -6.97
CA HIS A 80 -0.05 19.59 -5.81
C HIS A 80 -0.49 18.21 -5.30
N ASN A 81 0.44 17.26 -5.26
CA ASN A 81 0.14 15.84 -5.03
C ASN A 81 0.94 15.20 -3.88
N ALA A 82 1.69 15.96 -3.09
CA ALA A 82 2.44 15.46 -1.94
C ALA A 82 1.72 15.81 -0.63
N THR A 83 1.00 14.85 -0.05
CA THR A 83 0.13 15.12 1.10
C THR A 83 0.86 15.14 2.45
N GLY A 84 2.04 14.52 2.55
CA GLY A 84 2.75 14.24 3.79
C GLY A 84 3.04 15.47 4.64
N GLY A 85 3.56 16.54 4.04
CA GLY A 85 3.87 17.80 4.72
C GLY A 85 2.63 18.53 5.24
N MET A 86 1.45 18.25 4.70
CA MET A 86 0.21 18.93 5.05
C MET A 86 -0.62 18.20 6.10
N MET A 87 -0.37 16.91 6.37
CA MET A 87 -1.24 16.13 7.26
C MET A 87 -1.26 16.68 8.69
N GLN A 88 -0.15 17.21 9.19
CA GLN A 88 -0.10 17.81 10.53
C GLN A 88 -0.91 19.12 10.58
N ASP A 89 -0.81 19.96 9.54
CA ASP A 89 -1.55 21.22 9.46
C ASP A 89 -3.05 20.97 9.30
N LEU A 90 -3.43 20.02 8.44
CA LEU A 90 -4.81 19.55 8.32
C LEU A 90 -5.34 18.97 9.63
N ALA A 91 -4.51 18.28 10.40
CA ALA A 91 -4.90 17.76 11.70
C ALA A 91 -5.18 18.87 12.73
N LYS A 92 -4.39 19.95 12.72
CA LYS A 92 -4.60 21.13 13.56
C LYS A 92 -5.87 21.88 13.15
N LEU A 93 -6.03 22.16 11.86
CA LEU A 93 -7.22 22.83 11.32
C LEU A 93 -8.51 22.04 11.63
N ALA A 94 -8.45 20.71 11.54
CA ALA A 94 -9.56 19.85 11.92
C ALA A 94 -9.81 19.86 13.44
N HIS A 95 -8.80 20.12 14.28
CA HIS A 95 -9.02 20.31 15.72
C HIS A 95 -9.75 21.64 15.98
N ASP A 96 -9.26 22.72 15.38
CA ASP A 96 -9.85 24.06 15.52
C ASP A 96 -11.29 24.10 15.00
N SER A 97 -11.57 23.40 13.90
CA SER A 97 -12.90 23.31 13.28
C SER A 97 -13.97 22.72 14.22
N VAL A 98 -13.59 21.91 15.23
CA VAL A 98 -14.56 21.31 16.16
C VAL A 98 -15.38 22.38 16.88
N PHE A 99 -14.72 23.43 17.37
CA PHE A 99 -15.39 24.50 18.12
C PHE A 99 -16.39 25.27 17.25
N PHE A 100 -15.99 25.61 16.02
CA PHE A 100 -16.85 26.32 15.07
C PHE A 100 -18.08 25.49 14.70
N LEU A 101 -17.89 24.20 14.41
CA LEU A 101 -18.99 23.31 14.04
C LEU A 101 -20.01 23.13 15.17
N LEU A 102 -19.58 23.14 16.44
CA LEU A 102 -20.49 23.13 17.61
C LEU A 102 -21.36 24.39 17.67
N GLY A 103 -20.80 25.54 17.27
CA GLY A 103 -21.51 26.81 17.12
C GLY A 103 -22.29 26.95 15.81
N ARG A 104 -22.42 25.88 14.99
CA ARG A 104 -23.01 25.90 13.65
C ARG A 104 -22.35 26.91 12.70
N ALA A 105 -21.05 27.10 12.85
CA ALA A 105 -20.22 27.96 12.01
C ALA A 105 -19.09 27.14 11.36
N HIS A 106 -18.46 27.75 10.34
CA HIS A 106 -17.27 27.21 9.67
C HIS A 106 -16.02 27.90 10.18
N LEU A 107 -14.87 27.25 10.04
CA LEU A 107 -13.58 27.90 10.27
C LEU A 107 -13.43 29.10 9.29
N PRO A 108 -13.04 30.30 9.75
CA PRO A 108 -12.95 31.46 8.88
C PRO A 108 -11.91 31.27 7.76
N ASN A 109 -12.31 31.58 6.52
CA ASN A 109 -11.43 31.48 5.34
C ASN A 109 -10.23 32.43 5.40
N ASP A 110 -10.32 33.50 6.18
CA ASP A 110 -9.28 34.52 6.35
C ASP A 110 -8.26 34.19 7.44
N ASN A 111 -8.49 33.12 8.22
CA ASN A 111 -7.58 32.59 9.21
C ASN A 111 -6.19 32.34 8.60
N ALA A 112 -5.13 32.74 9.31
CA ALA A 112 -3.76 32.67 8.80
C ALA A 112 -3.31 31.22 8.48
N LEU A 113 -3.70 30.25 9.32
CA LEU A 113 -3.37 28.84 9.10
C LEU A 113 -4.14 28.26 7.90
N VAL A 114 -5.38 28.69 7.68
CA VAL A 114 -6.18 28.30 6.50
C VAL A 114 -5.54 28.83 5.22
N LYS A 115 -5.14 30.11 5.21
CA LYS A 115 -4.46 30.74 4.06
C LYS A 115 -3.13 30.07 3.72
N ASP A 116 -2.32 29.80 4.74
CA ASP A 116 -1.03 29.12 4.57
C ASP A 116 -1.21 27.70 4.01
N ALA A 117 -2.15 26.92 4.58
CA ALA A 117 -2.47 25.60 4.06
C ALA A 117 -3.01 25.64 2.62
N ALA A 118 -3.85 26.62 2.29
CA ALA A 118 -4.40 26.80 0.96
C ALA A 118 -3.31 27.06 -0.08
N LEU A 119 -2.34 27.91 0.26
CA LEU A 119 -1.17 28.18 -0.57
C LEU A 119 -0.35 26.91 -0.81
N LYS A 120 0.00 26.18 0.26
CA LYS A 120 0.82 24.95 0.18
C LYS A 120 0.13 23.81 -0.57
N MET A 121 -1.20 23.72 -0.46
CA MET A 121 -2.02 22.73 -1.15
C MET A 121 -2.36 23.16 -2.59
N GLY A 122 -2.11 24.41 -2.97
CA GLY A 122 -2.49 24.96 -4.27
C GLY A 122 -4.00 24.99 -4.50
N VAL A 123 -4.79 25.27 -3.46
CA VAL A 123 -6.26 25.33 -3.51
C VAL A 123 -6.79 26.62 -2.89
N ARG A 124 -8.11 26.88 -3.03
CA ARG A 124 -8.77 27.99 -2.35
C ARG A 124 -8.94 27.71 -0.84
N ALA A 125 -8.92 28.74 0.00
CA ALA A 125 -9.13 28.63 1.45
C ALA A 125 -10.39 27.82 1.83
N GLU A 126 -11.48 28.04 1.10
CA GLU A 126 -12.76 27.33 1.24
C GLU A 126 -12.60 25.79 1.16
N VAL A 127 -11.69 25.33 0.30
CA VAL A 127 -11.41 23.90 0.10
C VAL A 127 -10.69 23.32 1.30
N VAL A 128 -9.74 24.07 1.87
CA VAL A 128 -9.02 23.66 3.07
C VAL A 128 -9.97 23.52 4.25
N VAL A 129 -10.83 24.51 4.47
CA VAL A 129 -11.87 24.47 5.52
C VAL A 129 -12.75 23.24 5.33
N ARG A 130 -13.24 23.00 4.11
CA ARG A 130 -14.06 21.81 3.80
C ARG A 130 -13.33 20.50 4.10
N ILE A 131 -12.06 20.35 3.71
CA ILE A 131 -11.26 19.15 4.01
C ILE A 131 -11.08 19.00 5.53
N ALA A 132 -10.78 20.07 6.25
CA ALA A 132 -10.63 20.03 7.71
C ALA A 132 -11.92 19.58 8.42
N GLU A 133 -13.09 20.06 7.98
CA GLU A 133 -14.39 19.66 8.53
C GLU A 133 -14.76 18.21 8.16
N LYS A 134 -14.39 17.75 6.96
CA LYS A 134 -14.50 16.33 6.60
C LYS A 134 -13.64 15.47 7.53
N LEU A 135 -12.41 15.89 7.85
CA LEU A 135 -11.57 15.20 8.82
C LEU A 135 -12.18 15.17 10.23
N VAL A 136 -12.91 16.21 10.68
CA VAL A 136 -13.68 16.16 11.93
C VAL A 136 -14.69 15.02 11.90
N SER A 137 -15.41 14.86 10.79
CA SER A 137 -16.39 13.79 10.62
C SER A 137 -15.72 12.41 10.58
N LEU A 138 -14.60 12.29 9.86
CA LEU A 138 -13.80 11.07 9.77
C LEU A 138 -13.27 10.62 11.15
N ARG A 139 -12.78 11.56 11.96
CA ARG A 139 -12.23 11.30 13.31
C ARG A 139 -13.21 10.66 14.28
N LYS A 140 -14.53 10.78 14.03
CA LYS A 140 -15.57 10.13 14.83
C LYS A 140 -15.64 8.62 14.57
N LYS A 141 -15.13 8.14 13.42
CA LYS A 141 -15.17 6.74 13.02
C LYS A 141 -14.14 5.86 13.73
N LYS A 142 -13.04 6.42 14.23
CA LYS A 142 -11.99 5.71 14.98
C LYS A 142 -11.51 4.44 14.28
N MET A 143 -11.17 4.53 13.00
CA MET A 143 -10.81 3.36 12.19
C MET A 143 -9.36 2.91 12.42
N ILE A 144 -9.05 1.69 11.97
CA ILE A 144 -7.70 1.20 11.77
C ILE A 144 -7.35 1.39 10.30
N VAL A 145 -6.27 2.12 10.03
CA VAL A 145 -5.86 2.46 8.66
C VAL A 145 -4.57 1.74 8.29
N LEU A 146 -4.56 1.05 7.16
CA LEU A 146 -3.41 0.31 6.66
C LEU A 146 -2.99 0.91 5.32
N ILE A 147 -1.94 1.72 5.33
CA ILE A 147 -1.37 2.26 4.09
C ILE A 147 -0.50 1.17 3.46
N ARG A 148 -0.65 0.96 2.16
CA ARG A 148 0.12 0.04 1.32
C ARG A 148 0.68 0.82 0.14
N GLY A 149 1.97 0.68 -0.08
CA GLY A 149 2.69 1.33 -1.17
C GLY A 149 3.90 2.12 -0.69
N CYS A 150 5.02 1.90 -1.39
CA CYS A 150 6.32 2.50 -1.12
C CYS A 150 6.71 2.39 0.37
N ASN A 151 7.40 3.40 0.93
CA ASN A 151 8.08 3.35 2.23
C ASN A 151 7.61 4.44 3.22
N ILE A 152 6.34 4.84 3.20
CA ILE A 152 5.81 5.94 4.05
C ILE A 152 6.11 5.70 5.54
N GLY A 153 6.05 4.45 5.99
CA GLY A 153 6.32 4.05 7.37
C GLY A 153 7.76 4.23 7.84
N ALA A 154 8.69 4.61 6.96
CA ALA A 154 10.06 4.97 7.35
C ALA A 154 10.12 6.33 8.08
N ASN A 155 9.06 7.14 7.96
CA ASN A 155 8.92 8.40 8.70
C ASN A 155 7.75 8.29 9.68
N GLU A 156 8.05 7.88 10.92
CA GLU A 156 7.03 7.72 11.97
C GLU A 156 6.31 9.03 12.32
N THR A 157 6.99 10.18 12.24
CA THR A 157 6.39 11.48 12.54
C THR A 157 5.28 11.81 11.55
N MET A 158 5.54 11.61 10.26
CA MET A 158 4.51 11.77 9.23
C MET A 158 3.39 10.75 9.40
N LEU A 159 3.70 9.50 9.73
CA LEU A 159 2.68 8.48 9.97
C LEU A 159 1.78 8.84 11.17
N LYS A 160 2.34 9.40 12.24
CA LYS A 160 1.59 9.97 13.37
C LYS A 160 0.72 11.15 12.93
N ALA A 161 1.19 12.00 12.02
CA ALA A 161 0.38 13.08 11.46
C ALA A 161 -0.84 12.56 10.68
N TYR A 162 -0.70 11.50 9.87
CA TYR A 162 -1.85 10.82 9.25
C TYR A 162 -2.81 10.26 10.30
N LYS A 163 -2.30 9.57 11.33
CA LYS A 163 -3.12 9.05 12.43
C LYS A 163 -3.94 10.16 13.09
N LEU A 164 -3.29 11.28 13.41
CA LEU A 164 -3.93 12.45 14.02
C LEU A 164 -4.97 13.07 13.09
N ALA A 165 -4.66 13.26 11.80
CA ALA A 165 -5.58 13.82 10.83
C ALA A 165 -6.85 12.96 10.71
N PHE A 166 -6.69 11.66 10.47
CA PHE A 166 -7.80 10.72 10.31
C PHE A 166 -8.50 10.37 11.63
N GLY A 167 -7.87 10.62 12.78
CA GLY A 167 -8.37 10.17 14.08
C GLY A 167 -8.39 8.66 14.23
N SER A 168 -7.48 7.97 13.55
CA SER A 168 -7.38 6.52 13.54
C SER A 168 -6.92 5.97 14.90
N MET A 169 -7.44 4.81 15.29
CA MET A 169 -6.94 4.10 16.50
C MET A 169 -5.51 3.61 16.30
N MET A 170 -5.24 3.13 15.09
CA MET A 170 -3.93 2.66 14.65
C MET A 170 -3.74 3.02 13.19
N ILE A 171 -2.51 3.32 12.81
CA ILE A 171 -2.13 3.34 11.41
C ILE A 171 -0.87 2.49 11.17
N SER A 172 -0.84 1.78 10.05
CA SER A 172 0.33 0.99 9.65
C SER A 172 0.75 1.28 8.23
N ALA A 173 2.06 1.29 7.97
CA ALA A 173 2.64 1.48 6.65
C ALA A 173 3.97 0.73 6.51
N PRO A 174 4.40 0.38 5.29
CA PRO A 174 5.72 -0.21 5.07
C PRO A 174 6.83 0.80 5.35
N LYS A 175 7.91 0.37 6.01
CA LYS A 175 9.11 1.17 6.28
C LYS A 175 10.20 1.06 5.20
N CYS A 176 10.05 0.10 4.29
CA CYS A 176 10.86 -0.05 3.10
C CYS A 176 9.97 -0.05 1.86
N ARG A 177 10.55 -0.17 0.66
CA ARG A 177 9.75 -0.04 -0.57
C ARG A 177 8.85 -1.27 -0.74
N MET A 178 7.56 -1.02 -0.90
CA MET A 178 6.57 -2.05 -1.23
C MET A 178 6.12 -1.92 -2.68
N PHE A 179 6.16 -3.03 -3.43
CA PHE A 179 5.67 -3.11 -4.80
C PHE A 179 4.75 -4.32 -4.98
N PHE A 180 3.88 -4.27 -5.99
CA PHE A 180 3.15 -5.42 -6.47
C PHE A 180 3.82 -5.87 -7.77
N LEU A 181 4.14 -7.16 -7.89
CA LEU A 181 4.81 -7.72 -9.06
C LEU A 181 3.93 -8.78 -9.69
N ARG A 182 3.79 -8.75 -11.01
CA ARG A 182 3.15 -9.84 -11.74
C ARG A 182 4.19 -10.90 -12.05
N ILE A 183 4.07 -12.04 -11.37
CA ILE A 183 4.94 -13.19 -11.55
C ILE A 183 4.37 -14.06 -12.67
N ARG A 184 5.20 -14.38 -13.66
CA ARG A 184 4.84 -15.21 -14.81
C ARG A 184 5.87 -16.33 -14.97
N PRO A 185 5.76 -17.41 -14.19
CA PRO A 185 6.77 -18.44 -14.23
C PRO A 185 6.81 -19.16 -15.58
N HIS A 186 8.01 -19.37 -16.09
CA HIS A 186 8.24 -20.16 -17.30
C HIS A 186 9.26 -21.26 -17.04
N LEU A 187 9.40 -22.18 -18.00
CA LEU A 187 10.46 -23.19 -17.92
C LEU A 187 11.84 -22.51 -18.06
N PRO A 188 12.87 -23.01 -17.36
CA PRO A 188 14.25 -22.59 -17.60
C PRO A 188 14.64 -22.67 -19.08
N ALA A 189 15.55 -21.81 -19.52
CA ALA A 189 16.07 -21.86 -20.88
C ALA A 189 16.77 -23.20 -21.17
N ARG A 190 16.83 -23.58 -22.45
CA ARG A 190 17.48 -24.84 -22.86
C ARG A 190 18.91 -24.92 -22.32
N GLY A 191 19.22 -26.01 -21.60
CA GLY A 191 20.53 -26.23 -20.97
C GLY A 191 20.63 -25.73 -19.53
N GLN A 192 19.63 -25.02 -19.01
CA GLN A 192 19.53 -24.67 -17.60
C GLN A 192 18.63 -25.65 -16.85
N THR A 193 18.96 -25.93 -15.60
CA THR A 193 18.13 -26.73 -14.69
C THR A 193 17.73 -25.90 -13.49
N MET A 194 16.60 -26.24 -12.85
CA MET A 194 16.20 -25.59 -11.60
C MET A 194 17.29 -25.69 -10.53
N SER A 195 17.97 -26.84 -10.42
CA SER A 195 19.10 -27.03 -9.49
C SER A 195 20.27 -26.08 -9.80
N GLY A 196 20.68 -25.98 -11.08
CA GLY A 196 21.73 -25.06 -11.50
C GLY A 196 21.37 -23.58 -11.30
N LEU A 197 20.11 -23.21 -11.52
CA LEU A 197 19.62 -21.85 -11.25
C LEU A 197 19.54 -21.55 -9.75
N SER A 198 19.23 -22.53 -8.91
CA SER A 198 19.12 -22.36 -7.46
C SER A 198 20.47 -22.17 -6.76
N SER A 199 21.54 -22.75 -7.30
CA SER A 199 22.90 -22.60 -6.76
C SER A 199 23.63 -21.36 -7.30
N GLY A 200 23.19 -20.84 -8.45
CA GLY A 200 23.72 -19.62 -9.05
C GLY A 200 23.11 -18.33 -8.50
N ARG A 201 23.90 -17.26 -8.43
CA ARG A 201 23.37 -15.90 -8.25
C ARG A 201 22.68 -15.44 -9.53
N ALA A 202 21.74 -14.51 -9.41
CA ALA A 202 21.22 -13.80 -10.58
C ALA A 202 22.39 -13.12 -11.31
N THR A 203 22.42 -13.26 -12.63
CA THR A 203 23.49 -12.72 -13.49
C THR A 203 23.29 -11.22 -13.78
N THR A 204 22.05 -10.74 -13.66
CA THR A 204 21.69 -9.35 -13.91
C THR A 204 21.97 -8.49 -12.66
N ALA A 205 22.60 -7.33 -12.86
CA ALA A 205 22.88 -6.38 -11.79
C ALA A 205 21.60 -5.94 -11.06
N ASN A 206 21.72 -5.63 -9.75
CA ASN A 206 20.62 -5.22 -8.86
C ASN A 206 19.46 -6.23 -8.77
N THR A 207 19.77 -7.52 -8.96
CA THR A 207 18.76 -8.59 -8.90
C THR A 207 18.95 -9.40 -7.62
N ARG A 208 17.85 -9.61 -6.91
CA ARG A 208 17.77 -10.51 -5.76
C ARG A 208 17.01 -11.76 -6.17
N ARG A 209 17.68 -12.90 -6.10
CA ARG A 209 17.10 -14.22 -6.39
C ARG A 209 16.61 -14.86 -5.10
N LYS A 210 15.41 -15.45 -5.14
CA LYS A 210 14.96 -16.40 -4.12
C LYS A 210 14.52 -17.70 -4.76
N PHE A 211 14.91 -18.79 -4.13
CA PHE A 211 14.46 -20.14 -4.44
C PHE A 211 13.46 -20.58 -3.38
N PHE A 212 12.30 -21.07 -3.81
CA PHE A 212 11.29 -21.65 -2.95
C PHE A 212 11.10 -23.10 -3.37
N GLN A 213 11.35 -24.02 -2.43
CA GLN A 213 11.54 -25.44 -2.73
C GLN A 213 10.24 -26.12 -3.17
N GLN A 214 9.15 -25.87 -2.45
CA GLN A 214 7.82 -26.41 -2.75
C GLN A 214 6.75 -25.60 -2.01
N PRO A 215 5.52 -25.51 -2.55
CA PRO A 215 4.40 -24.98 -1.79
C PRO A 215 4.10 -25.92 -0.61
N THR A 216 3.84 -25.36 0.57
CA THR A 216 3.40 -26.14 1.74
C THR A 216 1.92 -26.52 1.61
N LEU A 217 1.15 -25.69 0.91
CA LEU A 217 -0.26 -25.89 0.62
C LEU A 217 -0.44 -26.56 -0.75
N GLY A 218 -0.27 -27.88 -0.83
CA GLY A 218 -0.61 -28.67 -2.02
C GLY A 218 0.15 -29.99 -2.15
N ASN A 219 -0.39 -30.90 -2.95
CA ASN A 219 0.25 -32.19 -3.28
C ASN A 219 1.21 -32.06 -4.47
N VAL A 220 1.77 -30.87 -4.72
CA VAL A 220 2.54 -30.57 -5.92
C VAL A 220 3.98 -30.23 -5.54
N THR A 221 4.93 -31.04 -6.00
CA THR A 221 6.35 -30.75 -5.89
C THR A 221 6.81 -29.97 -7.12
N SER A 222 6.80 -28.64 -7.03
CA SER A 222 7.25 -27.77 -8.12
C SER A 222 8.00 -26.58 -7.53
N PRO A 223 9.34 -26.57 -7.50
CA PRO A 223 10.09 -25.42 -7.04
C PRO A 223 9.85 -24.19 -7.93
N ILE A 224 9.91 -23.01 -7.32
CA ILE A 224 9.89 -21.74 -8.05
C ILE A 224 11.13 -20.92 -7.69
N ILE A 225 11.73 -20.29 -8.70
CA ILE A 225 12.72 -19.24 -8.53
C ILE A 225 12.07 -17.94 -8.94
N ILE A 226 12.22 -16.90 -8.11
CA ILE A 226 11.75 -15.56 -8.43
C ILE A 226 12.92 -14.59 -8.25
N ASP A 227 13.30 -13.98 -9.36
CA ASP A 227 14.25 -12.89 -9.44
C ASP A 227 13.47 -11.57 -9.43
N VAL A 228 13.83 -10.69 -8.49
CA VAL A 228 13.30 -9.33 -8.44
C VAL A 228 14.46 -8.39 -8.69
N ARG A 229 14.32 -7.50 -9.67
CA ARG A 229 15.36 -6.56 -10.04
C ARG A 229 14.88 -5.13 -9.90
N ASP A 230 15.71 -4.35 -9.22
CA ASP A 230 15.50 -2.93 -9.00
C ASP A 230 16.34 -2.15 -10.01
N ILE A 231 15.66 -1.53 -10.98
CA ILE A 231 16.31 -0.93 -12.16
C ILE A 231 16.91 0.43 -11.82
N ASP A 232 16.17 1.25 -11.08
CA ASP A 232 16.50 2.66 -10.85
C ASP A 232 16.68 3.04 -9.37
N GLY A 233 16.59 2.07 -8.45
CA GLY A 233 16.66 2.38 -7.01
C GLY A 233 15.39 3.01 -6.46
N HIS A 234 14.34 3.17 -7.29
CA HIS A 234 13.15 3.93 -6.97
C HIS A 234 11.87 3.15 -7.31
N THR A 235 11.31 3.38 -8.50
CA THR A 235 9.95 2.94 -8.87
C THR A 235 9.94 1.88 -9.95
N ARG A 236 11.04 1.70 -10.68
CA ARG A 236 11.11 0.75 -11.79
C ARG A 236 11.68 -0.57 -11.31
N VAL A 237 10.79 -1.55 -11.21
CA VAL A 237 11.10 -2.91 -10.78
C VAL A 237 10.61 -3.88 -11.85
N ASP A 238 11.46 -4.81 -12.26
CA ASP A 238 11.12 -5.95 -13.10
C ASP A 238 11.33 -7.27 -12.33
N ASN A 239 10.82 -8.36 -12.92
CA ASN A 239 10.98 -9.69 -12.36
C ASN A 239 11.14 -10.74 -13.45
N GLU A 240 11.84 -11.80 -13.10
CA GLU A 240 11.93 -13.03 -13.89
C GLU A 240 11.61 -14.21 -12.97
N SER A 241 10.94 -15.25 -13.48
CA SER A 241 10.53 -16.37 -12.63
C SER A 241 10.54 -17.68 -13.38
N PHE A 242 11.02 -18.73 -12.70
CA PHE A 242 11.25 -20.05 -13.29
C PHE A 242 10.57 -21.15 -12.48
N MET A 243 10.01 -22.13 -13.17
CA MET A 243 9.42 -23.33 -12.57
C MET A 243 9.72 -24.57 -13.41
N SER A 244 9.74 -25.75 -12.79
CA SER A 244 9.81 -27.03 -13.50
C SER A 244 8.47 -27.44 -14.12
N ASP A 245 7.36 -26.94 -13.58
CA ASP A 245 6.01 -27.16 -14.09
C ASP A 245 5.14 -25.91 -13.84
N THR A 246 4.75 -25.22 -14.91
CA THR A 246 3.92 -24.01 -14.83
C THR A 246 2.48 -24.26 -14.35
N GLY A 247 1.99 -25.50 -14.37
CA GLY A 247 0.67 -25.87 -13.87
C GLY A 247 0.51 -25.62 -12.36
N ALA A 248 1.62 -25.59 -11.63
CA ALA A 248 1.65 -25.34 -10.18
C ALA A 248 1.57 -23.83 -9.82
N THR A 249 1.42 -22.92 -10.78
CA THR A 249 1.43 -21.47 -10.53
C THR A 249 0.37 -21.03 -9.52
N ASN A 250 -0.85 -21.58 -9.62
CA ASN A 250 -1.92 -21.27 -8.66
C ASN A 250 -1.64 -21.79 -7.25
N ALA A 251 -0.90 -22.90 -7.12
CA ALA A 251 -0.49 -23.42 -5.81
C ALA A 251 0.50 -22.45 -5.15
N TRP A 252 1.47 -21.92 -5.91
CA TRP A 252 2.37 -20.88 -5.41
C TRP A 252 1.67 -19.58 -5.08
N ALA A 253 0.70 -19.15 -5.88
CA ALA A 253 -0.10 -17.97 -5.59
C ALA A 253 -0.79 -18.10 -4.22
N LYS A 254 -1.39 -19.25 -3.93
CA LYS A 254 -1.98 -19.56 -2.61
C LYS A 254 -0.92 -19.68 -1.53
N GLU A 255 0.25 -20.27 -1.81
CA GLU A 255 1.33 -20.35 -0.85
C GLU A 255 1.82 -18.97 -0.42
N PHE A 256 1.97 -18.00 -1.32
CA PHE A 256 2.44 -16.65 -0.97
C PHE A 256 1.36 -15.76 -0.37
N ASN A 257 0.13 -15.84 -0.91
CA ASN A 257 -0.94 -14.92 -0.57
C ASN A 257 -1.93 -15.48 0.47
N LYS A 258 -1.83 -16.78 0.81
CA LYS A 258 -2.79 -17.61 1.58
C LYS A 258 -4.15 -17.81 0.90
N GLU A 259 -4.63 -16.81 0.19
CA GLU A 259 -5.84 -16.88 -0.61
C GLU A 259 -5.56 -16.42 -2.04
N TRP A 260 -6.10 -17.15 -3.00
CA TRP A 260 -6.03 -16.80 -4.42
C TRP A 260 -7.20 -17.45 -5.15
N ASN A 261 -8.11 -16.64 -5.68
CA ASN A 261 -9.29 -17.11 -6.42
C ASN A 261 -8.97 -17.50 -7.88
N GLY A 262 -7.72 -17.33 -8.32
CA GLY A 262 -7.29 -17.70 -9.67
C GLY A 262 -7.64 -16.65 -10.73
N GLY A 263 -7.89 -17.11 -11.96
CA GLY A 263 -8.32 -16.25 -13.08
C GLY A 263 -7.19 -15.56 -13.86
N LEU A 264 -5.94 -15.90 -13.60
CA LEU A 264 -4.79 -15.57 -14.44
C LEU A 264 -4.13 -16.88 -14.89
N PRO A 265 -4.11 -17.19 -16.21
CA PRO A 265 -3.37 -18.34 -16.70
C PRO A 265 -1.87 -18.17 -16.41
N ASN A 266 -1.27 -19.16 -15.74
CA ASN A 266 0.17 -19.24 -15.46
C ASN A 266 0.80 -17.95 -14.93
N SER A 267 0.06 -17.18 -14.13
CA SER A 267 0.57 -15.99 -13.48
C SER A 267 -0.18 -15.63 -12.21
N PHE A 268 0.46 -14.85 -11.34
CA PHE A 268 -0.14 -14.32 -10.13
C PHE A 268 0.50 -12.97 -9.77
N ILE A 269 -0.06 -12.29 -8.77
CA ILE A 269 0.48 -11.03 -8.26
C ILE A 269 1.05 -11.27 -6.86
N LEU A 270 2.29 -10.84 -6.67
CA LEU A 270 3.05 -10.97 -5.43
C LEU A 270 3.38 -9.57 -4.88
N PRO A 271 2.86 -9.20 -3.70
CA PRO A 271 3.38 -8.06 -2.95
C PRO A 271 4.79 -8.37 -2.45
N VAL A 272 5.73 -7.45 -2.66
CA VAL A 272 7.14 -7.60 -2.28
C VAL A 272 7.59 -6.41 -1.46
N MET A 273 8.30 -6.68 -0.37
CA MET A 273 9.03 -5.68 0.42
C MET A 273 10.51 -5.72 0.08
N TRP A 274 11.04 -4.58 -0.36
CA TRP A 274 12.43 -4.39 -0.74
C TRP A 274 13.11 -3.40 0.20
N ASP A 275 14.07 -3.91 0.97
CA ASP A 275 14.94 -3.11 1.83
C ASP A 275 16.36 -3.04 1.25
N ASN A 276 16.89 -1.84 1.02
CA ASN A 276 18.20 -1.67 0.39
C ASN A 276 19.34 -2.25 1.25
N ASP A 277 19.13 -2.35 2.56
CA ASP A 277 20.13 -2.84 3.51
C ASP A 277 20.17 -4.38 3.61
N GLU A 278 19.33 -5.08 2.86
CA GLU A 278 19.23 -6.54 2.88
C GLU A 278 19.64 -7.18 1.55
N SER A 279 20.14 -8.41 1.60
CA SER A 279 20.55 -9.17 0.41
C SER A 279 19.36 -9.83 -0.32
N SER A 280 18.17 -9.80 0.26
CA SER A 280 16.96 -10.45 -0.26
C SER A 280 15.74 -9.55 -0.14
N TYR A 281 14.60 -10.01 -0.63
CA TYR A 281 13.30 -9.35 -0.48
C TYR A 281 12.35 -10.22 0.34
N HIS A 282 11.27 -9.64 0.84
CA HIS A 282 10.27 -10.37 1.64
C HIS A 282 8.92 -10.49 0.94
N CYS A 283 8.29 -11.65 1.14
CA CYS A 283 6.95 -12.01 0.66
C CYS A 283 5.95 -12.05 1.83
N PRO A 284 4.62 -11.92 1.58
CA PRO A 284 3.62 -11.67 2.62
C PRO A 284 3.58 -12.69 3.77
N ASN A 285 3.94 -13.96 3.51
CA ASN A 285 3.95 -15.01 4.53
C ASN A 285 5.21 -15.07 5.39
N GLU A 286 6.26 -14.33 5.02
CA GLU A 286 7.54 -14.36 5.72
C GLU A 286 7.50 -13.44 6.95
N MET A 287 8.24 -13.81 8.00
CA MET A 287 8.38 -12.95 9.18
C MET A 287 8.99 -11.60 8.81
N GLY A 288 9.98 -11.60 7.92
CA GLY A 288 10.65 -10.39 7.46
C GLY A 288 9.69 -9.37 6.86
N TYR A 289 8.69 -9.79 6.08
CA TYR A 289 7.65 -8.91 5.53
C TYR A 289 6.89 -8.16 6.63
N ARG A 290 6.51 -8.89 7.69
CA ARG A 290 5.79 -8.31 8.85
C ARG A 290 6.65 -7.32 9.62
N MET A 291 7.94 -7.61 9.78
CA MET A 291 8.89 -6.72 10.47
C MET A 291 9.17 -5.42 9.68
N LYS A 292 8.81 -5.37 8.39
CA LYS A 292 8.90 -4.15 7.58
C LYS A 292 7.67 -3.24 7.69
N LEU A 293 6.68 -3.58 8.52
CA LEU A 293 5.55 -2.71 8.82
C LEU A 293 5.83 -1.88 10.08
N THR A 294 5.60 -0.57 9.99
CA THR A 294 5.55 0.35 11.13
C THR A 294 4.11 0.45 11.62
N PHE A 295 3.90 0.59 12.92
CA PHE A 295 2.59 0.76 13.55
C PHE A 295 2.66 1.93 14.53
N VAL A 296 1.73 2.89 14.43
CA VAL A 296 1.63 4.04 15.36
C VAL A 296 0.21 4.33 15.79
#